data_AF-A0A2I0NWZ8-F1
#
_entry.id   AF-A0A2I0NWZ8-F1
#
_cell.length_a   1.000
_cell.length_b   1.000
_cell.length_c   1.000
_cell.angle_alpha   90.00
_cell.angle_beta   90.00
_cell.angle_gamma   90.00
#
_symmetry.space_group_name_H-M   'P 1'
#
loop_
_entity.id
_entity.type
_entity.pdbx_description
1 polymer ?
#
loop_
_entity_poly.entity_id
_entity_poly.type
_entity_poly.pdbx_seq_one_letter_code
_entity_poly.pdbx_strand_id
1 'polypeptide(L)'
;MLVIPFAIYSIWMIVTALFEGDARLFQIPDSTGIIVYTIMACIITGMILPVYCVRESFVTGAVNMFQIGFNSTRRTIFASALTIFFGYPAMMLLSPFGTDSFAYNLLLLLPTAIASVMVCWVLIGTHVQAFVREGGIIISIAAGSLVTAWLFCITSFVHSPPARMQPALVGFLVLGLAAAAFFFAVRDIYATSIFVTFGLAWVMGDRIGVSGTPAAMPAVYGSAFLAVFTLIGIHRYFLRNYRTVRVP
;
A
#
# COMPACT_ATOMS: atom_id res chain seq x y z
N MET A 1 -22.86 -3.09 0.33
CA MET A 1 -21.73 -2.22 -0.06
C MET A 1 -20.39 -2.67 0.52
N LEU A 2 -20.27 -3.06 1.80
CA LEU A 2 -18.97 -3.43 2.40
C LEU A 2 -18.53 -4.88 2.19
N VAL A 3 -19.45 -5.83 1.98
CA VAL A 3 -19.14 -7.27 1.89
C VAL A 3 -18.09 -7.59 0.81
N ILE A 4 -18.25 -7.02 -0.40
CA ILE A 4 -17.33 -7.26 -1.52
C ILE A 4 -15.91 -6.71 -1.22
N PRO A 5 -15.74 -5.44 -0.80
CA PRO A 5 -14.45 -4.93 -0.35
C PRO A 5 -13.76 -5.82 0.70
N PHE A 6 -14.49 -6.24 1.74
CA PHE A 6 -13.94 -7.11 2.78
C PHE A 6 -13.55 -8.49 2.25
N ALA A 7 -14.33 -9.09 1.37
CA ALA A 7 -14.00 -10.37 0.74
C ALA A 7 -12.68 -10.27 -0.07
N ILE A 8 -12.49 -9.19 -0.83
CA ILE A 8 -11.26 -8.94 -1.60
C ILE A 8 -10.07 -8.74 -0.70
N TYR A 9 -10.24 -7.96 0.37
CA TYR A 9 -9.22 -7.81 1.40
C TYR A 9 -8.83 -9.16 2.01
N SER A 10 -9.79 -10.02 2.34
CA SER A 10 -9.50 -11.37 2.87
C SER A 10 -8.76 -12.24 1.85
N ILE A 11 -9.16 -12.22 0.57
CA ILE A 11 -8.46 -12.95 -0.50
C ILE A 11 -7.02 -12.45 -0.63
N TRP A 12 -6.84 -11.13 -0.69
CA TRP A 12 -5.52 -10.52 -0.77
C TRP A 12 -4.65 -10.89 0.43
N MET A 13 -5.17 -10.80 1.66
CA MET A 13 -4.47 -11.20 2.88
C MET A 13 -4.02 -12.66 2.83
N ILE A 14 -4.91 -13.58 2.44
CA ILE A 14 -4.60 -15.02 2.35
C ILE A 14 -3.49 -15.26 1.32
N VAL A 15 -3.59 -14.64 0.14
CA VAL A 15 -2.58 -14.77 -0.92
C VAL A 15 -1.23 -14.23 -0.44
N THR A 16 -1.21 -13.06 0.19
CA THR A 16 0.01 -12.47 0.77
C THR A 16 0.58 -13.36 1.87
N ALA A 17 -0.25 -13.94 2.74
CA ALA A 17 0.19 -14.86 3.78
C ALA A 17 0.84 -16.13 3.23
N LEU A 18 0.28 -16.71 2.17
CA LEU A 18 0.81 -17.90 1.51
C LEU A 18 2.17 -17.63 0.84
N PHE A 19 2.31 -16.50 0.13
CA PHE A 19 3.53 -16.22 -0.62
C PHE A 19 4.63 -15.52 0.18
N GLU A 20 4.28 -14.60 1.09
CA GLU A 20 5.26 -13.85 1.87
C GLU A 20 5.57 -14.53 3.21
N GLY A 21 4.51 -14.94 3.92
CA GLY A 21 4.61 -15.45 5.29
C GLY A 21 5.13 -16.88 5.35
N ASP A 22 4.48 -17.80 4.64
CA ASP A 22 4.84 -19.22 4.68
C ASP A 22 6.18 -19.50 3.97
N ALA A 23 6.37 -18.91 2.78
CA ALA A 23 7.63 -19.04 2.05
C ALA A 23 8.80 -18.25 2.67
N ARG A 24 8.54 -17.43 3.70
CA ARG A 24 9.51 -16.52 4.35
C ARG A 24 10.30 -15.71 3.33
N LEU A 25 9.60 -15.23 2.31
CA LEU A 25 10.20 -14.72 1.07
C LEU A 25 11.17 -13.56 1.33
N PHE A 26 10.88 -12.72 2.31
CA PHE A 26 11.74 -11.59 2.66
C PHE A 26 12.92 -11.96 3.56
N GLN A 27 12.90 -13.11 4.23
CA GLN A 27 14.02 -13.61 5.04
C GLN A 27 15.02 -14.40 4.19
N ILE A 28 14.54 -15.10 3.16
CA ILE A 28 15.35 -15.90 2.25
C ILE A 28 14.93 -15.52 0.82
N PRO A 29 15.44 -14.40 0.28
CA PRO A 29 14.98 -13.87 -0.99
C PRO A 29 15.36 -14.79 -2.15
N ASP A 30 14.34 -15.41 -2.74
CA ASP A 30 14.41 -16.13 -4.00
C ASP A 30 13.85 -15.28 -5.15
N SER A 31 14.55 -15.25 -6.28
CA SER A 31 14.17 -14.43 -7.44
C SER A 31 12.82 -14.85 -8.01
N THR A 32 12.58 -16.16 -8.13
CA THR A 32 11.32 -16.69 -8.65
C THR A 32 10.18 -16.39 -7.68
N GLY A 33 10.39 -16.62 -6.37
CA GLY A 33 9.44 -16.25 -5.33
C GLY A 33 9.04 -14.77 -5.38
N ILE A 34 10.01 -13.85 -5.52
CA ILE A 34 9.76 -12.39 -5.59
C ILE A 34 8.87 -12.03 -6.79
N ILE A 35 9.16 -12.59 -7.96
CA ILE A 35 8.39 -12.33 -9.18
C ILE A 35 6.97 -12.86 -9.05
N VAL A 36 6.81 -14.11 -8.60
CA VAL A 36 5.49 -14.75 -8.45
C VAL A 36 4.65 -14.02 -7.42
N TYR A 37 5.24 -13.69 -6.26
CA TYR A 37 4.58 -12.88 -5.23
C TYR A 37 4.12 -11.52 -5.78
N THR A 38 4.99 -10.81 -6.51
CA THR A 38 4.66 -9.51 -7.08
C THR A 38 3.50 -9.59 -8.06
N ILE A 39 3.49 -10.60 -8.93
CA ILE A 39 2.42 -10.79 -9.90
C ILE A 39 1.11 -11.17 -9.20
N MET A 40 1.14 -12.19 -8.35
CA MET A 40 -0.07 -12.78 -7.77
C MET A 40 -0.64 -11.94 -6.63
N ALA A 41 0.17 -11.60 -5.63
CA ALA A 41 -0.25 -10.90 -4.42
C ALA A 41 -0.32 -9.39 -4.62
N CYS A 42 0.67 -8.79 -5.28
CA CYS A 42 0.73 -7.33 -5.39
C CYS A 42 -0.08 -6.80 -6.57
N ILE A 43 0.09 -7.38 -7.77
CA ILE A 43 -0.54 -6.84 -8.99
C ILE A 43 -1.96 -7.34 -9.15
N ILE A 44 -2.17 -8.66 -9.27
CA ILE A 44 -3.47 -9.23 -9.60
C ILE A 44 -4.47 -8.98 -8.47
N THR A 45 -4.16 -9.45 -7.25
CA THR A 45 -5.10 -9.31 -6.12
C THR A 45 -4.97 -7.97 -5.40
N GLY A 46 -3.78 -7.37 -5.39
CA GLY A 46 -3.51 -6.13 -4.64
C GLY A 46 -3.78 -4.83 -5.41
N MET A 47 -3.71 -4.80 -6.74
CA MET A 47 -3.91 -3.58 -7.54
C MET A 47 -5.06 -3.70 -8.52
N ILE A 48 -5.13 -4.78 -9.30
CA ILE A 48 -6.11 -4.96 -10.37
C ILE A 48 -7.49 -5.28 -9.79
N LEU A 49 -7.59 -6.25 -8.87
CA LEU A 49 -8.86 -6.66 -8.28
C LEU A 49 -9.58 -5.50 -7.52
N PRO A 50 -8.90 -4.67 -6.71
CA PRO A 50 -9.50 -3.48 -6.12
C PRO A 50 -10.07 -2.50 -7.15
N VAL A 51 -9.40 -2.31 -8.29
CA VAL A 51 -9.86 -1.42 -9.37
C VAL A 51 -11.18 -1.91 -9.96
N TYR A 52 -11.32 -3.21 -10.18
CA TYR A 52 -12.57 -3.79 -10.68
C TYR A 52 -13.76 -3.51 -9.75
N CYS A 53 -13.56 -3.52 -8.44
CA CYS A 53 -14.64 -3.26 -7.49
C CYS A 53 -14.91 -1.78 -7.28
N VAL A 54 -13.86 -0.94 -7.26
CA VAL A 54 -14.03 0.51 -7.20
C VAL A 54 -14.76 1.03 -8.45
N ARG A 55 -14.61 0.38 -9.61
CA ARG A 55 -15.34 0.72 -10.84
C ARG A 55 -16.86 0.70 -10.66
N GLU A 56 -17.44 -0.29 -9.99
CA GLU A 56 -18.89 -0.32 -9.76
C GLU A 56 -19.34 0.83 -8.84
N SER A 57 -18.51 1.15 -7.85
CA SER A 57 -18.74 2.28 -6.92
C SER A 57 -18.65 3.65 -7.61
N PHE A 58 -17.91 3.75 -8.72
CA PHE A 58 -17.92 4.94 -9.58
C PHE A 58 -19.22 5.06 -10.38
N VAL A 59 -19.68 3.97 -10.98
CA VAL A 59 -20.90 3.96 -11.80
C VAL A 59 -22.13 4.34 -10.96
N THR A 60 -22.15 3.93 -9.68
CA THR A 60 -23.21 4.28 -8.72
C THR A 60 -23.06 5.68 -8.10
N GLY A 61 -21.95 6.40 -8.38
CA GLY A 61 -21.67 7.71 -7.80
C GLY A 61 -21.34 7.70 -6.29
N ALA A 62 -21.14 6.51 -5.71
CA ALA A 62 -20.83 6.36 -4.29
C ALA A 62 -19.46 6.93 -3.92
N VAL A 63 -18.50 6.89 -4.85
CA VAL A 63 -17.11 7.32 -4.62
C VAL A 63 -16.59 8.16 -5.80
N ASN A 64 -15.83 9.20 -5.50
CA ASN A 64 -15.20 10.09 -6.49
C ASN A 64 -13.69 9.80 -6.67
N MET A 65 -13.13 10.20 -7.81
CA MET A 65 -11.74 9.93 -8.18
C MET A 65 -10.77 10.63 -7.22
N PHE A 66 -11.18 11.81 -6.74
CA PHE A 66 -10.50 12.54 -5.69
C PHE A 66 -10.45 11.75 -4.36
N GLN A 67 -11.53 11.06 -3.99
CA GLN A 67 -11.62 10.36 -2.72
C GLN A 67 -10.75 9.10 -2.70
N ILE A 68 -10.64 8.41 -3.84
CA ILE A 68 -9.72 7.26 -3.99
C ILE A 68 -8.26 7.68 -4.15
N GLY A 69 -7.99 8.97 -4.40
CA GLY A 69 -6.65 9.52 -4.41
C GLY A 69 -5.92 9.47 -5.76
N PHE A 70 -6.66 9.29 -6.86
CA PHE A 70 -6.14 9.56 -8.20
C PHE A 70 -6.43 11.04 -8.54
N ASN A 71 -5.42 11.87 -8.35
CA ASN A 71 -5.49 13.32 -8.58
C ASN A 71 -4.89 13.74 -9.93
N SER A 72 -4.94 15.05 -10.20
CA SER A 72 -4.21 15.63 -11.32
C SER A 72 -2.71 15.33 -11.23
N THR A 73 -2.10 15.04 -12.38
CA THR A 73 -0.68 14.66 -12.47
C THR A 73 0.24 15.66 -11.76
N ARG A 74 -0.06 16.98 -11.85
CA ARG A 74 0.74 18.03 -11.19
C ARG A 74 0.72 17.90 -9.67
N ARG A 75 -0.46 17.68 -9.08
CA ARG A 75 -0.61 17.50 -7.62
C ARG A 75 0.09 16.22 -7.18
N THR A 76 -0.05 15.13 -7.93
CA THR A 76 0.60 13.85 -7.64
C THR A 76 2.12 13.96 -7.69
N ILE A 77 2.69 14.63 -8.71
CA ILE A 77 4.14 14.87 -8.79
C ILE A 77 4.60 15.69 -7.59
N PHE A 78 3.90 16.79 -7.27
CA PHE A 78 4.27 17.65 -6.14
C PHE A 78 4.18 16.92 -4.80
N ALA A 79 3.08 16.22 -4.54
CA ALA A 79 2.89 15.45 -3.31
C ALA A 79 3.94 14.34 -3.17
N SER A 80 4.18 13.57 -4.24
CA SER A 80 5.19 12.51 -4.24
C SER A 80 6.60 13.06 -4.03
N ALA A 81 6.95 14.16 -4.72
CA ALA A 81 8.25 14.80 -4.57
C ALA A 81 8.45 15.31 -3.13
N LEU A 82 7.42 15.91 -2.53
CA LEU A 82 7.47 16.38 -1.15
C LEU A 82 7.60 15.22 -0.16
N THR A 83 6.87 14.12 -0.37
CA THR A 83 7.01 12.91 0.46
C THR A 83 8.40 12.29 0.35
N ILE A 84 9.01 12.26 -0.84
CA ILE A 84 10.40 11.81 -1.02
C ILE A 84 11.36 12.78 -0.31
N PHE A 85 11.17 14.08 -0.52
CA PHE A 85 12.05 15.13 0.03
C PHE A 85 12.09 15.12 1.56
N PHE A 86 10.97 14.89 2.24
CA PHE A 86 10.95 14.78 3.70
C PHE A 86 11.19 13.36 4.21
N GLY A 87 10.65 12.35 3.51
CA GLY A 87 10.74 10.95 3.93
C GLY A 87 12.16 10.40 3.82
N TYR A 88 12.87 10.67 2.73
CA TYR A 88 14.21 10.13 2.52
C TYR A 88 15.22 10.63 3.57
N PRO A 89 15.35 11.94 3.87
CA PRO A 89 16.26 12.41 4.92
C PRO A 89 15.85 11.93 6.31
N ALA A 90 14.54 11.91 6.62
CA ALA A 90 14.07 11.40 7.90
C ALA A 90 14.48 9.93 8.09
N MET A 91 14.34 9.11 7.05
CA MET A 91 14.77 7.72 7.11
C MET A 91 16.29 7.59 7.22
N MET A 92 17.08 8.35 6.47
CA MET A 92 18.55 8.33 6.58
C MET A 92 19.06 8.73 7.97
N LEU A 93 18.39 9.68 8.63
CA LEU A 93 18.78 10.14 9.97
C LEU A 93 18.38 9.16 11.07
N LEU A 94 17.24 8.50 10.90
CA LEU A 94 16.70 7.61 11.90
C LEU A 94 17.23 6.18 11.70
N SER A 95 17.56 5.76 10.47
CA SER A 95 17.75 4.35 10.14
C SER A 95 19.00 3.79 10.82
N PRO A 96 18.87 2.72 11.61
CA PRO A 96 20.04 2.04 12.16
C PRO A 96 20.81 1.23 11.08
N PHE A 97 20.28 1.18 9.85
CA PHE A 97 20.79 0.39 8.74
C PHE A 97 21.61 1.24 7.75
N GLY A 98 22.64 0.65 7.15
CA GLY A 98 23.43 1.31 6.11
C GLY A 98 22.60 1.68 4.87
N THR A 99 23.05 2.70 4.13
CA THR A 99 22.37 3.27 2.96
C THR A 99 22.01 2.24 1.89
N ASP A 100 22.89 1.27 1.64
CA ASP A 100 22.74 0.29 0.57
C ASP A 100 21.64 -0.74 0.87
N SER A 101 21.55 -1.17 2.13
CA SER A 101 20.49 -2.09 2.58
C SER A 101 19.13 -1.41 2.56
N PHE A 102 19.09 -0.11 2.87
CA PHE A 102 17.85 0.66 2.85
C PHE A 102 17.29 0.79 1.43
N ALA A 103 18.13 1.15 0.45
CA ALA A 103 17.71 1.26 -0.95
C ALA A 103 17.14 -0.05 -1.51
N TYR A 104 17.78 -1.18 -1.18
CA TYR A 104 17.28 -2.52 -1.55
C TYR A 104 15.91 -2.80 -0.93
N ASN A 105 15.74 -2.55 0.38
CA ASN A 105 14.49 -2.77 1.09
C ASN A 105 13.35 -1.92 0.54
N LEU A 106 13.62 -0.67 0.15
CA LEU A 106 12.62 0.19 -0.48
C LEU A 106 12.07 -0.41 -1.77
N LEU A 107 12.97 -0.88 -2.64
CA LEU A 107 12.56 -1.45 -3.93
C LEU A 107 11.84 -2.79 -3.74
N LEU A 108 12.29 -3.62 -2.81
CA LEU A 108 11.68 -4.91 -2.49
C LEU A 108 10.25 -4.74 -1.96
N LEU A 109 10.01 -3.76 -1.08
CA LEU A 109 8.73 -3.55 -0.41
C LEU A 109 7.77 -2.66 -1.20
N LEU A 110 8.23 -1.96 -2.25
CA LEU A 110 7.41 -1.05 -3.04
C LEU A 110 6.16 -1.71 -3.64
N PRO A 111 6.22 -2.92 -4.24
CA PRO A 111 5.01 -3.59 -4.74
C PRO A 111 3.99 -3.87 -3.64
N THR A 112 4.44 -4.35 -2.48
CA THR A 112 3.61 -4.63 -1.31
C THR A 112 2.99 -3.36 -0.76
N ALA A 113 3.75 -2.27 -0.68
CA ALA A 113 3.26 -0.97 -0.25
C ALA A 113 2.14 -0.49 -1.17
N ILE A 114 2.35 -0.47 -2.49
CA ILE A 114 1.32 -0.04 -3.45
C ILE A 114 0.06 -0.91 -3.33
N ALA A 115 0.22 -2.24 -3.27
CA ALA A 115 -0.89 -3.17 -3.11
C ALA A 115 -1.67 -2.91 -1.81
N SER A 116 -0.97 -2.73 -0.69
CA SER A 116 -1.60 -2.41 0.58
C SER A 116 -2.35 -1.08 0.54
N VAL A 117 -1.79 -0.04 -0.09
CA VAL A 117 -2.45 1.26 -0.32
C VAL A 117 -3.76 1.06 -1.08
N MET A 118 -3.71 0.30 -2.16
CA MET A 118 -4.86 0.03 -3.03
C MET A 118 -5.96 -0.80 -2.33
N VAL A 119 -5.60 -1.80 -1.52
CA VAL A 119 -6.58 -2.65 -0.84
C VAL A 119 -7.11 -1.99 0.44
N CYS A 120 -6.22 -1.61 1.36
CA CYS A 120 -6.62 -1.11 2.67
C CYS A 120 -7.22 0.30 2.56
N TRP A 121 -6.52 1.25 1.96
CA TRP A 121 -6.96 2.65 2.01
C TRP A 121 -7.87 3.04 0.85
N VAL A 122 -7.52 2.63 -0.37
CA VAL A 122 -8.31 2.99 -1.56
C VAL A 122 -9.61 2.19 -1.61
N LEU A 123 -9.57 0.86 -1.51
CA LEU A 123 -10.78 0.03 -1.55
C LEU A 123 -11.54 0.11 -0.22
N ILE A 124 -11.02 -0.42 0.89
CA ILE A 124 -11.79 -0.45 2.14
C ILE A 124 -12.03 0.96 2.68
N GLY A 125 -10.98 1.79 2.78
CA GLY A 125 -11.06 3.12 3.39
C GLY A 125 -12.11 4.02 2.77
N THR A 126 -12.18 4.08 1.44
CA THR A 126 -13.19 4.92 0.78
C THR A 126 -14.60 4.35 0.88
N HIS A 127 -14.78 3.03 0.89
CA HIS A 127 -16.10 2.42 1.05
C HIS A 127 -16.62 2.57 2.47
N VAL A 128 -15.76 2.43 3.49
CA VAL A 128 -16.10 2.71 4.89
C VAL A 128 -16.44 4.19 5.06
N GLN A 129 -15.62 5.07 4.49
CA GLN A 129 -15.88 6.50 4.50
C GLN A 129 -17.26 6.84 3.88
N ALA A 130 -17.59 6.24 2.73
CA ALA A 130 -18.88 6.43 2.07
C ALA A 130 -20.05 5.87 2.89
N PHE A 131 -19.87 4.71 3.54
CA PHE A 131 -20.89 4.06 4.36
C PHE A 131 -21.28 4.89 5.58
N VAL A 132 -20.31 5.55 6.24
CA VAL A 132 -20.56 6.37 7.45
C VAL A 132 -20.69 7.86 7.10
N ARG A 133 -20.97 8.21 5.83
CA ARG A 133 -21.02 9.60 5.37
C ARG A 133 -22.13 10.42 6.03
N GLU A 134 -23.23 9.78 6.44
CA GLU A 134 -24.34 10.44 7.15
C GLU A 134 -23.93 10.99 8.52
N GLY A 135 -22.89 10.41 9.15
CA GLY A 135 -22.33 10.90 10.41
C GLY A 135 -21.47 12.17 10.29
N GLY A 136 -21.33 12.73 9.08
CA GLY A 136 -20.51 13.91 8.83
C GLY A 136 -19.04 13.61 8.55
N ILE A 137 -18.30 14.63 8.10
CA ILE A 137 -16.96 14.48 7.53
C ILE A 137 -15.92 13.95 8.54
N ILE A 138 -16.02 14.37 9.80
CA ILE A 138 -15.06 14.00 10.86
C ILE A 138 -15.23 12.52 11.22
N ILE A 139 -16.48 12.07 11.45
CA ILE A 139 -16.78 10.67 11.80
C ILE A 139 -16.40 9.75 10.64
N SER A 140 -16.71 10.16 9.41
CA SER A 140 -16.42 9.43 8.19
C SER A 140 -14.90 9.22 7.96
N ILE A 141 -14.08 10.27 8.18
CA ILE A 141 -12.61 10.17 8.10
C ILE A 141 -12.05 9.33 9.25
N ALA A 142 -12.53 9.53 10.48
CA ALA A 142 -12.06 8.80 11.65
C ALA A 142 -12.38 7.29 11.57
N ALA A 143 -13.57 6.94 11.10
CA ALA A 143 -13.97 5.54 10.89
C ALA A 143 -13.12 4.90 9.78
N GLY A 144 -12.97 5.60 8.64
CA GLY A 144 -12.11 5.14 7.55
C GLY A 144 -10.66 4.94 8.00
N SER A 145 -10.09 5.87 8.78
CA SER A 145 -8.70 5.77 9.23
C SER A 145 -8.50 4.65 10.25
N LEU A 146 -9.39 4.52 11.23
CA LEU A 146 -9.29 3.49 12.26
C LEU A 146 -9.41 2.09 11.65
N VAL A 147 -10.42 1.87 10.81
CA VAL A 147 -10.65 0.54 10.18
C VAL A 147 -9.47 0.16 9.29
N THR A 148 -8.99 1.08 8.45
CA THR A 148 -7.89 0.77 7.53
C THR A 148 -6.55 0.54 8.24
N ALA A 149 -6.27 1.28 9.32
CA ALA A 149 -5.10 1.05 10.15
C ALA A 149 -5.13 -0.33 10.82
N TRP A 150 -6.27 -0.75 11.35
CA TRP A 150 -6.43 -2.08 11.95
C TRP A 150 -6.28 -3.19 10.91
N LEU A 151 -6.91 -3.06 9.75
CA LEU A 151 -6.81 -4.06 8.68
C LEU A 151 -5.37 -4.18 8.14
N PHE A 152 -4.69 -3.05 7.94
CA PHE A 152 -3.28 -3.06 7.58
C PHE A 152 -2.42 -3.76 8.63
N CYS A 153 -2.64 -3.44 9.92
CA CYS A 153 -1.93 -4.07 11.03
C CYS A 153 -2.18 -5.59 11.09
N ILE A 154 -3.43 -6.03 10.99
CA ILE A 154 -3.81 -7.45 10.98
C ILE A 154 -3.14 -8.17 9.81
N THR A 155 -3.22 -7.62 8.60
CA THR A 155 -2.61 -8.26 7.44
C THR A 155 -1.10 -8.37 7.61
N SER A 156 -0.45 -7.27 7.98
CA SER A 156 1.00 -7.24 8.23
C SER A 156 1.42 -8.26 9.29
N PHE A 157 0.60 -8.46 10.33
CA PHE A 157 0.85 -9.46 11.35
C PHE A 157 0.69 -10.90 10.83
N VAL A 158 -0.29 -11.16 9.97
CA VAL A 158 -0.56 -12.50 9.43
C VAL A 158 0.56 -13.00 8.51
N HIS A 159 1.18 -12.12 7.71
CA HIS A 159 2.19 -12.52 6.74
C HIS A 159 3.64 -12.19 7.13
N SER A 160 3.90 -11.45 8.21
CA SER A 160 5.27 -11.25 8.70
C SER A 160 5.64 -12.32 9.75
N PRO A 161 6.72 -13.11 9.56
CA PRO A 161 7.05 -14.19 10.47
C PRO A 161 7.34 -13.72 11.92
N PRO A 162 7.05 -14.55 12.94
CA PRO A 162 7.15 -14.17 14.34
C PRO A 162 8.60 -14.22 14.84
N ALA A 163 9.37 -13.17 14.58
CA ALA A 163 10.63 -12.94 15.30
C ALA A 163 10.38 -11.87 16.40
N ARG A 164 9.96 -12.34 17.58
CA ARG A 164 9.70 -11.59 18.85
C ARG A 164 8.50 -10.61 18.79
N MET A 165 7.40 -11.00 19.44
CA MET A 165 6.00 -10.69 19.10
C MET A 165 5.39 -9.32 19.50
N GLN A 166 6.13 -8.34 20.01
CA GLN A 166 5.50 -7.07 20.48
C GLN A 166 5.90 -5.79 19.74
N PRO A 167 7.19 -5.48 19.52
CA PRO A 167 7.55 -4.17 18.97
C PRO A 167 7.07 -3.96 17.53
N ALA A 168 6.97 -5.01 16.72
CA ALA A 168 6.54 -4.87 15.32
C ALA A 168 5.04 -4.74 15.13
N LEU A 169 4.22 -5.35 16.00
CA LEU A 169 2.77 -5.14 15.93
C LEU A 169 2.44 -3.67 16.23
N VAL A 170 3.12 -3.09 17.23
CA VAL A 170 3.04 -1.65 17.50
C VAL A 170 3.55 -0.85 16.30
N GLY A 171 4.67 -1.25 15.69
CA GLY A 171 5.21 -0.62 14.48
C GLY A 171 4.22 -0.59 13.32
N PHE A 172 3.59 -1.73 12.99
CA PHE A 172 2.59 -1.80 11.93
C PHE A 172 1.31 -1.04 12.25
N LEU A 173 0.87 -1.03 13.50
CA LEU A 173 -0.29 -0.23 13.91
C LEU A 173 -0.01 1.27 13.79
N VAL A 174 1.15 1.73 14.29
CA VAL A 174 1.58 3.13 14.18
C VAL A 174 1.72 3.52 12.71
N LEU A 175 2.36 2.68 11.89
CA LEU A 175 2.46 2.91 10.46
C LEU A 175 1.08 2.94 9.79
N GLY A 176 0.20 2.02 10.13
CA GLY A 176 -1.17 1.95 9.60
C GLY A 176 -1.97 3.22 9.91
N LEU A 177 -1.89 3.70 11.16
CA LEU A 177 -2.52 4.94 11.59
C LEU A 177 -1.93 6.17 10.89
N ALA A 178 -0.59 6.25 10.82
CA ALA A 178 0.10 7.36 10.17
C ALA A 178 -0.21 7.40 8.65
N ALA A 179 -0.18 6.25 7.99
CA ALA A 179 -0.51 6.12 6.58
C ALA A 179 -1.99 6.41 6.31
N ALA A 180 -2.89 6.02 7.21
CA ALA A 180 -4.29 6.40 7.11
C ALA A 180 -4.49 7.90 7.22
N ALA A 181 -3.92 8.54 8.25
CA ALA A 181 -3.98 9.99 8.40
C ALA A 181 -3.40 10.71 7.18
N PHE A 182 -2.23 10.25 6.69
CA PHE A 182 -1.58 10.79 5.51
C PHE A 182 -2.45 10.62 4.25
N PHE A 183 -2.99 9.43 3.99
CA PHE A 183 -3.84 9.16 2.84
C PHE A 183 -5.10 10.02 2.84
N PHE A 184 -5.80 10.10 3.97
CA PHE A 184 -7.05 10.86 4.05
C PHE A 184 -6.82 12.38 3.97
N ALA A 185 -5.66 12.87 4.41
CA ALA A 185 -5.27 14.28 4.31
C ALA A 185 -4.77 14.65 2.91
N VAL A 186 -3.81 13.91 2.35
CA VAL A 186 -3.17 14.21 1.07
C VAL A 186 -4.01 13.74 -0.11
N ARG A 187 -4.78 12.65 0.07
CA ARG A 187 -5.58 11.99 -0.96
C ARG A 187 -4.77 11.66 -2.20
N ASP A 188 -3.59 11.09 -2.05
CA ASP A 188 -2.74 10.74 -3.20
C ASP A 188 -2.13 9.35 -3.03
N ILE A 189 -2.43 8.45 -3.97
CA ILE A 189 -2.01 7.05 -3.90
C ILE A 189 -0.49 6.91 -4.04
N TYR A 190 0.15 7.72 -4.89
CA TYR A 190 1.59 7.62 -5.13
C TYR A 190 2.36 8.10 -3.91
N ALA A 191 2.00 9.27 -3.39
CA ALA A 191 2.60 9.81 -2.17
C ALA A 191 2.39 8.85 -0.98
N THR A 192 1.19 8.28 -0.84
CA THR A 192 0.89 7.33 0.24
C THR A 192 1.69 6.03 0.06
N SER A 193 1.81 5.53 -1.17
CA SER A 193 2.59 4.31 -1.45
C SER A 193 4.07 4.51 -1.10
N ILE A 194 4.64 5.67 -1.44
CA ILE A 194 6.01 6.04 -1.05
C ILE A 194 6.14 6.12 0.46
N PHE A 195 5.20 6.80 1.15
CA PHE A 195 5.19 6.90 2.61
C PHE A 195 5.12 5.53 3.29
N VAL A 196 4.23 4.65 2.84
CA VAL A 196 4.09 3.28 3.35
C VAL A 196 5.35 2.47 3.04
N THR A 197 5.98 2.64 1.89
CA THR A 197 7.24 1.95 1.54
C THR A 197 8.35 2.35 2.51
N PHE A 198 8.51 3.64 2.80
CA PHE A 198 9.49 4.12 3.80
C PHE A 198 9.20 3.52 5.18
N GLY A 199 7.94 3.55 5.61
CA GLY A 199 7.53 2.98 6.90
C GLY A 199 7.71 1.47 6.97
N LEU A 200 7.44 0.73 5.90
CA LEU A 200 7.67 -0.71 5.84
C LEU A 200 9.16 -1.04 5.88
N ALA A 201 10.00 -0.31 5.12
CA ALA A 201 11.45 -0.49 5.16
C ALA A 201 12.02 -0.23 6.56
N TRP A 202 11.43 0.70 7.30
CA TRP A 202 11.74 0.95 8.70
C TRP A 202 11.32 -0.22 9.61
N VAL A 203 10.03 -0.58 9.59
CA VAL A 203 9.45 -1.59 10.50
C VAL A 203 10.01 -2.99 10.22
N MET A 204 10.37 -3.28 8.97
CA MET A 204 10.89 -4.57 8.51
C MET A 204 12.42 -4.62 8.39
N GLY A 205 13.14 -3.56 8.76
CA GLY A 205 14.59 -3.46 8.51
C GLY A 205 15.41 -4.63 9.08
N ASP A 206 15.14 -5.05 10.31
CA ASP A 206 15.80 -6.21 10.96
C ASP A 206 15.27 -7.58 10.50
N ARG A 207 14.26 -7.58 9.62
CA ARG A 207 13.46 -8.78 9.25
C ARG A 207 13.70 -9.23 7.83
N ILE A 208 14.40 -8.43 7.04
CA ILE A 208 14.75 -8.74 5.66
C ILE A 208 16.14 -9.38 5.65
N GLY A 209 16.24 -10.57 5.07
CA GLY A 209 17.50 -11.31 4.99
C GLY A 209 18.48 -10.60 4.07
N VAL A 210 19.60 -10.14 4.63
CA VAL A 210 20.71 -9.50 3.89
C VAL A 210 21.49 -10.53 3.04
N SER A 211 21.29 -11.83 3.27
CA SER A 211 21.93 -12.93 2.54
C SER A 211 21.18 -13.27 1.25
N GLY A 212 21.68 -12.81 0.11
CA GLY A 212 21.13 -13.07 -1.25
C GLY A 212 21.16 -11.87 -2.19
N THR A 213 21.65 -10.73 -1.71
CA THR A 213 21.45 -9.39 -2.28
C THR A 213 21.82 -9.21 -3.75
N PRO A 214 22.91 -9.75 -4.33
CA PRO A 214 23.23 -9.47 -5.74
C PRO A 214 22.38 -10.27 -6.72
N ALA A 215 22.14 -11.55 -6.44
CA ALA A 215 21.47 -12.47 -7.36
C ALA A 215 19.97 -12.15 -7.51
N ALA A 216 19.34 -11.69 -6.43
CA ALA A 216 17.93 -11.29 -6.42
C ALA A 216 17.68 -9.87 -6.94
N MET A 217 18.71 -9.02 -7.10
CA MET A 217 18.53 -7.63 -7.53
C MET A 217 17.70 -7.49 -8.81
N PRO A 218 17.95 -8.25 -9.91
CA PRO A 218 17.17 -8.09 -11.13
C PRO A 218 15.67 -8.35 -10.90
N ALA A 219 15.34 -9.34 -10.08
CA ALA A 219 13.96 -9.66 -9.71
C ALA A 219 13.32 -8.53 -8.88
N VAL A 220 14.07 -7.94 -7.95
CA VAL A 220 13.62 -6.80 -7.13
C VAL A 220 13.35 -5.56 -7.97
N TYR A 221 14.31 -5.15 -8.81
CA TYR A 221 14.13 -4.02 -9.72
C TYR A 221 12.98 -4.26 -10.68
N GLY A 222 12.95 -5.44 -11.32
CA GLY A 222 11.89 -5.81 -12.25
C GLY A 222 10.50 -5.75 -11.60
N SER A 223 10.38 -6.26 -10.38
CA SER A 223 9.12 -6.25 -9.60
C SER A 223 8.69 -4.83 -9.21
N ALA A 224 9.62 -4.00 -8.73
CA ALA A 224 9.37 -2.61 -8.39
C ALA A 224 8.88 -1.79 -9.61
N PHE A 225 9.59 -1.91 -10.75
CA PHE A 225 9.19 -1.25 -11.99
C PHE A 225 7.83 -1.74 -12.48
N LEU A 226 7.60 -3.05 -12.47
CA LEU A 226 6.33 -3.64 -12.90
C LEU A 226 5.14 -3.15 -12.07
N ALA A 227 5.31 -3.05 -10.75
CA ALA A 227 4.31 -2.49 -9.85
C ALA A 227 4.01 -1.01 -10.15
N VAL A 228 5.06 -0.18 -10.34
CA VAL A 228 4.91 1.24 -10.68
C VAL A 228 4.23 1.41 -12.04
N PHE A 229 4.62 0.64 -13.06
CA PHE A 229 4.00 0.69 -14.38
C PHE A 229 2.54 0.25 -14.34
N THR A 230 2.21 -0.75 -13.53
CA THR A 230 0.83 -1.19 -13.30
C THR A 230 0.01 -0.06 -12.68
N LEU A 231 0.52 0.60 -11.64
CA LEU A 231 -0.16 1.74 -11.00
C LEU A 231 -0.36 2.90 -11.99
N ILE A 232 0.64 3.22 -12.82
CA ILE A 232 0.52 4.22 -13.89
C ILE A 232 -0.54 3.81 -14.92
N GLY A 233 -0.59 2.53 -15.29
CA GLY A 233 -1.59 1.97 -16.19
C GLY A 233 -3.00 2.14 -15.63
N ILE A 234 -3.20 1.79 -14.35
CA ILE A 234 -4.46 1.98 -13.62
C ILE A 234 -4.85 3.47 -13.57
N HIS A 235 -3.92 4.36 -13.25
CA HIS A 235 -4.18 5.79 -13.22
C HIS A 235 -4.62 6.31 -14.59
N ARG A 236 -3.93 5.93 -15.67
CA ARG A 236 -4.33 6.28 -17.04
C ARG A 236 -5.69 5.71 -17.42
N TYR A 237 -5.99 4.49 -16.99
CA TYR A 237 -7.31 3.87 -17.18
C TYR A 237 -8.40 4.70 -16.51
N PHE A 238 -8.22 5.14 -15.26
CA PHE A 238 -9.21 5.97 -14.58
C PHE A 238 -9.39 7.34 -15.24
N LEU A 239 -8.29 8.02 -15.59
CA LEU A 239 -8.34 9.33 -16.25
C LEU A 239 -9.07 9.30 -17.60
N ARG A 240 -9.01 8.17 -18.33
CA ARG A 240 -9.68 8.01 -19.63
C ARG A 240 -11.16 7.68 -19.49
N ASN A 241 -11.53 6.84 -18.53
CA ASN A 241 -12.89 6.28 -18.44
C ASN A 241 -13.82 7.02 -17.48
N TYR A 242 -13.27 7.77 -16.52
CA TYR A 242 -14.07 8.45 -15.49
C TYR A 242 -13.68 9.92 -15.41
N ARG A 243 -14.68 10.79 -15.29
CA ARG A 243 -14.49 12.23 -15.03
C ARG A 243 -14.90 12.53 -13.59
N THR A 244 -14.06 13.26 -12.88
CA THR A 244 -14.43 13.84 -11.57
C THR A 244 -15.60 14.79 -11.74
N VAL A 245 -16.78 14.40 -11.27
CA VAL A 245 -17.86 15.35 -11.02
C VAL A 245 -17.59 15.96 -9.65
N ARG A 246 -17.23 17.25 -9.58
CA ARG A 246 -17.20 17.97 -8.31
C ARG A 246 -18.64 18.19 -7.89
N VAL A 247 -19.13 17.38 -6.97
CA VAL A 247 -20.38 17.68 -6.28
C VAL A 247 -20.06 18.82 -5.30
N PRO A 248 -20.77 19.96 -5.37
CA PRO A 248 -20.56 21.10 -4.48
C PRO A 248 -20.80 20.74 -3.01
#